data_AF-Q2UNP9-F1
#
_entry.id   AF-Q2UNP9-F1
#
_cell.length_a   1.000
_cell.length_b   1.000
_cell.length_c   1.000
_cell.angle_alpha   90.00
_cell.angle_beta   90.00
_cell.angle_gamma   90.00
#
_symmetry.space_group_name_H-M   'P 1'
#
loop_
_entity.id
_entity.type
_entity.pdbx_description
1 polymer ?
#
loop_
_entity_poly.entity_id
_entity_poly.type
_entity_poly.pdbx_seq_one_letter_code
_entity_poly.pdbx_strand_id
1 'polypeptide(L)'
;MRVNYPRNLDDRDLDRYNPQYSRPLSQPTAMTYTLLRIQLADICRSAIDALPPPFSDWGEVNYDRFISLDQRFEAFIRSLPVFFRLDEASRHQSRDVEHQYPQIIVQRYILWSTLQGRRSKLNQPFLTRVSMNPRYQYSRKVCLQSARCVIELKALMDHDMASLASAHVRLATFLHNYFLATAVLVMDLCLNKEGGSSEDRRQEIVDACRVLQEAEATSPMASRFLKSLMDILQKYQIQVLPATTVPDVRPLSANTGASGVPDPNLSDRDLVNPNQILPSTYDPLENANIDDLWQNFINLDQNCSPGSWDHLFSALDSRIV
;
A
#
# COMPACT_ATOMS: atom_id res chain seq x y z
N MET A 1 -10.12 13.43 -30.35
CA MET A 1 -11.03 14.56 -30.08
C MET A 1 -10.34 15.49 -29.07
N ARG A 2 -10.16 16.78 -29.37
CA ARG A 2 -9.58 17.75 -28.43
C ARG A 2 -10.74 18.52 -27.79
N VAL A 3 -11.03 18.22 -26.53
CA VAL A 3 -12.07 18.92 -25.75
C VAL A 3 -11.40 19.79 -24.69
N ASN A 4 -12.07 20.87 -24.29
CA ASN A 4 -11.60 21.72 -23.20
C ASN A 4 -11.85 21.02 -21.85
N TYR A 5 -11.05 21.36 -20.84
CA TYR A 5 -11.34 20.94 -19.48
C TYR A 5 -12.66 21.54 -18.98
N PRO A 6 -13.36 20.88 -18.04
CA PRO A 6 -14.51 21.47 -17.38
C PRO A 6 -14.14 22.79 -16.69
N ARG A 7 -15.14 23.64 -16.44
CA ARG A 7 -14.96 24.91 -15.72
C ARG A 7 -15.29 24.72 -14.23
N ASN A 8 -14.61 25.47 -13.36
CA ASN A 8 -14.91 25.46 -11.93
C ASN A 8 -16.11 26.36 -11.64
N LEU A 9 -17.31 25.82 -11.77
CA LEU A 9 -18.58 26.53 -11.61
C LEU A 9 -19.55 25.71 -10.77
N ASP A 10 -20.50 26.39 -10.15
CA ASP A 10 -21.76 25.81 -9.65
C ASP A 10 -22.85 26.00 -10.71
N ASP A 11 -23.93 25.22 -10.65
CA ASP A 11 -25.03 25.29 -11.63
C ASP A 11 -25.63 26.69 -11.75
N ARG A 12 -25.71 27.41 -10.62
CA ARG A 12 -26.18 28.80 -10.55
C ARG A 12 -25.29 29.82 -11.27
N ASP A 13 -24.04 29.48 -11.58
CA ASP A 13 -23.13 30.34 -12.35
C ASP A 13 -23.16 30.05 -13.86
N LEU A 14 -23.94 29.05 -14.31
CA LEU A 14 -24.04 28.70 -15.73
C LEU A 14 -24.71 29.79 -16.57
N ASP A 15 -25.64 30.56 -15.98
CA ASP A 15 -26.37 31.65 -16.64
C ASP A 15 -25.50 32.89 -16.93
N ARG A 16 -24.22 32.89 -16.51
CA ARG A 16 -23.32 34.01 -16.80
C ARG A 16 -23.01 34.10 -18.28
N TYR A 17 -23.25 35.27 -18.86
CA TYR A 17 -23.05 35.57 -20.27
C TYR A 17 -21.62 35.33 -20.81
N ASN A 18 -20.60 35.22 -19.93
CA ASN A 18 -19.24 34.95 -20.36
C ASN A 18 -18.94 33.43 -20.39
N PRO A 19 -18.79 32.80 -21.57
CA PRO A 19 -18.51 31.37 -21.72
C PRO A 19 -17.11 30.96 -21.24
N GLN A 20 -16.22 31.90 -20.98
CA GLN A 20 -14.88 31.64 -20.43
C GLN A 20 -14.81 31.83 -18.91
N TYR A 21 -15.87 32.34 -18.28
CA TYR A 21 -15.87 32.54 -16.83
C TYR A 21 -15.70 31.20 -16.09
N SER A 22 -14.77 31.16 -15.14
CA SER A 22 -14.52 30.07 -14.22
C SER A 22 -14.07 30.66 -12.89
N ARG A 23 -14.50 30.10 -11.77
CA ARG A 23 -13.98 30.49 -10.46
C ARG A 23 -12.56 29.96 -10.28
N PRO A 24 -11.71 30.60 -9.43
CA PRO A 24 -10.44 30.01 -9.05
C PRO A 24 -10.66 28.73 -8.23
N LEU A 25 -9.73 27.77 -8.28
CA LEU A 25 -9.81 26.52 -7.48
C LEU A 25 -9.76 26.77 -5.96
N SER A 26 -9.31 27.95 -5.53
CA SER A 26 -9.39 28.38 -4.14
C SER A 26 -10.81 28.69 -3.66
N GLN A 27 -11.79 28.73 -4.56
CA GLN A 27 -13.21 28.82 -4.23
C GLN A 27 -13.89 27.48 -4.55
N PRO A 28 -14.53 26.85 -3.55
CA PRO A 28 -15.21 25.58 -3.74
C PRO A 28 -16.42 25.75 -4.67
N THR A 29 -16.60 24.79 -5.56
CA THR A 29 -17.81 24.58 -6.36
C THR A 29 -18.06 23.08 -6.51
N ALA A 30 -19.23 22.69 -7.02
CA ALA A 30 -19.54 21.30 -7.36
C ALA A 30 -18.48 20.64 -8.28
N MET A 31 -17.78 21.44 -9.11
CA MET A 31 -16.78 20.97 -10.06
C MET A 31 -15.34 20.94 -9.52
N THR A 32 -15.06 21.53 -8.36
CA THR A 32 -13.68 21.67 -7.85
C THR A 32 -13.01 20.32 -7.67
N TYR A 33 -13.69 19.35 -7.05
CA TYR A 33 -13.16 18.00 -6.84
C TYR A 33 -12.87 17.28 -8.16
N THR A 34 -13.78 17.37 -9.14
CA THR A 34 -13.61 16.77 -10.46
C THR A 34 -12.37 17.32 -11.16
N LEU A 35 -12.12 18.62 -11.07
CA LEU A 35 -10.94 19.25 -11.64
C LEU A 35 -9.65 18.78 -10.96
N LEU A 36 -9.63 18.67 -9.63
CA LEU A 36 -8.50 18.12 -8.89
C LEU A 36 -8.23 16.65 -9.27
N ARG A 37 -9.28 15.84 -9.45
CA ARG A 37 -9.13 14.45 -9.93
C ARG A 37 -8.55 14.38 -11.33
N ILE A 38 -8.98 15.25 -12.24
CA ILE A 38 -8.43 15.31 -13.61
C ILE A 38 -6.94 15.67 -13.57
N GLN A 39 -6.55 16.66 -12.76
CA GLN A 39 -5.14 17.03 -12.58
C GLN A 39 -4.31 15.87 -12.02
N LEU A 40 -4.81 15.18 -11.00
CA LEU A 40 -4.15 13.99 -10.45
C LEU A 40 -4.06 12.85 -11.48
N ALA A 41 -5.10 12.64 -12.28
CA ALA A 41 -5.13 11.62 -13.32
C ALA A 41 -4.08 11.88 -14.40
N ASP A 42 -3.83 13.14 -14.78
CA ASP A 42 -2.78 13.50 -15.74
C ASP A 42 -1.37 13.15 -15.22
N ILE A 43 -1.13 13.38 -13.92
CA ILE A 43 0.13 12.98 -13.26
C ILE A 43 0.23 11.44 -13.26
N CYS A 44 -0.84 10.74 -12.88
CA CYS A 44 -0.86 9.28 -12.84
C CYS A 44 -0.64 8.65 -14.22
N ARG A 45 -1.24 9.21 -15.26
CA ARG A 45 -1.01 8.80 -16.65
C ARG A 45 0.45 8.96 -17.02
N SER A 46 1.03 10.14 -16.74
CA SER A 46 2.45 10.40 -17.02
C SER A 46 3.39 9.42 -16.30
N ALA A 47 3.00 8.99 -15.09
CA ALA A 47 3.72 7.97 -14.33
C ALA A 47 3.61 6.58 -14.97
N ILE A 48 2.41 6.16 -15.38
CA ILE A 48 2.21 4.88 -16.09
C ILE A 48 2.95 4.87 -17.42
N ASP A 49 2.89 5.95 -18.19
CA ASP A 49 3.60 6.12 -19.47
C ASP A 49 5.13 6.15 -19.32
N ALA A 50 5.64 6.25 -18.08
CA ALA A 50 7.06 6.16 -17.76
C ALA A 50 7.49 4.77 -17.26
N LEU A 51 6.54 3.89 -16.93
CA LEU A 51 6.87 2.54 -16.50
C LEU A 51 7.44 1.75 -17.68
N PRO A 52 8.51 0.97 -17.45
CA PRO A 52 9.00 0.10 -18.48
C PRO A 52 7.97 -1.01 -18.78
N PRO A 53 7.95 -1.56 -20.00
CA PRO A 53 7.15 -2.73 -20.32
C PRO A 53 7.42 -3.89 -19.35
N PRO A 54 6.44 -4.79 -19.11
CA PRO A 54 6.66 -6.01 -18.35
C PRO A 54 7.89 -6.76 -18.89
N PHE A 55 8.72 -7.30 -17.99
CA PHE A 55 9.97 -8.04 -18.30
C PHE A 55 11.15 -7.20 -18.83
N SER A 56 11.09 -5.87 -18.77
CA SER A 56 12.26 -5.03 -19.09
C SER A 56 13.30 -5.05 -17.97
N ASP A 57 14.57 -4.86 -18.33
CA ASP A 57 15.64 -4.69 -17.35
C ASP A 57 15.49 -3.36 -16.60
N TRP A 58 15.30 -3.44 -15.29
CA TRP A 58 15.21 -2.28 -14.41
C TRP A 58 16.54 -1.54 -14.24
N GLY A 59 17.67 -2.15 -14.63
CA GLY A 59 18.99 -1.52 -14.69
C GLY A 59 19.08 -0.40 -15.73
N GLU A 60 18.30 -0.47 -16.80
CA GLU A 60 18.27 0.52 -17.88
C GLU A 60 17.24 1.66 -17.64
N VAL A 61 16.43 1.52 -16.59
CA VAL A 61 15.37 2.49 -16.28
C VAL A 61 15.97 3.80 -15.76
N ASN A 62 15.58 4.90 -16.41
CA ASN A 62 15.98 6.24 -15.98
C ASN A 62 15.29 6.61 -14.65
N TYR A 63 15.99 6.40 -13.55
CA TYR A 63 15.50 6.69 -12.20
C TYR A 63 15.20 8.17 -11.96
N ASP A 64 15.95 9.09 -12.57
CA ASP A 64 15.70 10.53 -12.43
C ASP A 64 14.32 10.90 -12.96
N ARG A 65 13.82 10.17 -13.96
CA ARG A 65 12.44 10.31 -14.45
C ARG A 65 11.42 9.99 -13.35
N PHE A 66 11.64 8.95 -12.55
CA PHE A 66 10.74 8.59 -11.43
C PHE A 66 10.76 9.65 -10.33
N ILE A 67 11.93 10.18 -9.99
CA ILE A 67 12.06 11.30 -9.04
C ILE A 67 11.29 12.52 -9.56
N SER A 68 11.45 12.87 -10.84
CA SER A 68 10.74 14.01 -11.44
C SER A 68 9.22 13.85 -11.42
N LEU A 69 8.72 12.62 -11.58
CA LEU A 69 7.31 12.31 -11.49
C LEU A 69 6.80 12.43 -10.05
N ASP A 70 7.57 11.98 -9.06
CA ASP A 70 7.25 12.16 -7.64
C ASP A 70 7.15 13.65 -7.27
N GLN A 71 8.07 14.47 -7.77
CA GLN A 71 8.05 15.91 -7.58
C GLN A 71 6.77 16.57 -8.14
N ARG A 72 6.16 16.00 -9.19
CA ARG A 72 4.85 16.46 -9.69
C ARG A 72 3.72 16.15 -8.71
N PHE A 73 3.73 14.99 -8.05
CA PHE A 73 2.79 14.69 -6.96
C PHE A 73 2.96 15.67 -5.80
N GLU A 74 4.20 15.97 -5.39
CA GLU A 74 4.47 16.96 -4.34
C GLU A 74 4.04 18.39 -4.73
N ALA A 75 4.26 18.79 -5.98
CA ALA A 75 3.76 20.06 -6.49
C ALA A 75 2.22 20.11 -6.44
N PHE A 76 1.55 19.01 -6.81
CA PHE A 76 0.10 18.91 -6.72
C PHE A 76 -0.40 19.03 -5.28
N ILE A 77 0.20 18.30 -4.32
CA ILE A 77 -0.12 18.42 -2.87
C ILE A 77 -0.03 19.88 -2.41
N ARG A 78 1.07 20.57 -2.74
CA ARG A 78 1.28 21.97 -2.34
C ARG A 78 0.29 22.92 -2.99
N SER A 79 -0.22 22.59 -4.18
CA SER A 79 -1.21 23.39 -4.91
C SER A 79 -2.64 23.21 -4.40
N LEU A 80 -2.91 22.23 -3.52
CA LEU A 80 -4.25 21.94 -3.06
C LEU A 80 -4.90 23.16 -2.37
N PRO A 81 -6.18 23.46 -2.68
CA PRO A 81 -6.98 24.43 -1.94
C PRO A 81 -7.04 24.08 -0.45
N VAL A 82 -7.17 25.08 0.42
CA VAL A 82 -7.15 24.92 1.88
C VAL A 82 -8.15 23.84 2.36
N PHE A 83 -9.36 23.81 1.80
CA PHE A 83 -10.40 22.83 2.14
C PHE A 83 -10.13 21.40 1.67
N PHE A 84 -9.13 21.20 0.81
CA PHE A 84 -8.63 19.89 0.43
C PHE A 84 -7.34 19.48 1.15
N ARG A 85 -6.78 20.30 2.04
CA ARG A 85 -5.57 19.94 2.81
C ARG A 85 -5.93 19.13 4.07
N LEU A 86 -4.98 18.30 4.53
CA LEU A 86 -5.17 17.41 5.69
C LEU A 86 -4.70 17.99 7.02
N ASP A 87 -3.80 18.99 7.00
CA ASP A 87 -3.27 19.56 8.23
C ASP A 87 -4.41 20.16 9.08
N GLU A 88 -4.27 20.04 10.40
CA GLU A 88 -5.29 20.43 11.36
C GLU A 88 -5.70 21.90 11.20
N ALA A 89 -4.74 22.80 10.95
CA ALA A 89 -4.99 24.22 10.74
C ALA A 89 -5.89 24.46 9.51
N SER A 90 -5.58 23.84 8.37
CA SER A 90 -6.38 23.96 7.15
C SER A 90 -7.77 23.34 7.32
N ARG A 91 -7.89 22.20 8.01
CA ARG A 91 -9.21 21.61 8.34
C ARG A 91 -10.04 22.54 9.22
N HIS A 92 -9.42 23.13 10.25
CA HIS A 92 -10.09 24.12 11.10
C HIS A 92 -10.56 25.36 10.31
N GLN A 93 -9.72 25.88 9.43
CA GLN A 93 -10.05 27.03 8.58
C GLN A 93 -11.20 26.72 7.60
N SER A 94 -11.43 25.45 7.29
CA SER A 94 -12.39 25.04 6.26
C SER A 94 -13.78 24.70 6.79
N ARG A 95 -14.04 24.83 8.10
CA ARG A 95 -15.32 24.45 8.73
C ARG A 95 -16.54 25.12 8.08
N ASP A 96 -16.45 26.40 7.75
CA ASP A 96 -17.55 27.12 7.10
C ASP A 96 -17.80 26.61 5.68
N VAL A 97 -16.73 26.32 4.94
CA VAL A 97 -16.80 25.71 3.60
C VAL A 97 -17.40 24.31 3.66
N GLU A 98 -17.01 23.51 4.65
CA GLU A 98 -17.54 22.16 4.88
C GLU A 98 -19.03 22.19 5.26
N HIS A 99 -19.49 23.23 5.96
CA HIS A 99 -20.92 23.39 6.25
C HIS A 99 -21.72 23.68 4.96
N GLN A 100 -21.19 24.50 4.06
CA GLN A 100 -21.84 24.83 2.79
C GLN A 100 -21.72 23.71 1.75
N TYR A 101 -20.62 22.96 1.76
CA TYR A 101 -20.32 21.88 0.82
C TYR A 101 -19.88 20.61 1.58
N PRO A 102 -20.81 19.89 2.26
CA PRO A 102 -20.48 18.76 3.13
C PRO A 102 -19.73 17.61 2.44
N GLN A 103 -19.97 17.43 1.13
CA GLN A 103 -19.28 16.45 0.30
C GLN A 103 -17.77 16.65 0.25
N ILE A 104 -17.26 17.87 0.50
CA ILE A 104 -15.82 18.17 0.47
C ILE A 104 -15.04 17.35 1.50
N ILE A 105 -15.63 17.09 2.67
CA ILE A 105 -15.00 16.24 3.70
C ILE A 105 -14.68 14.88 3.08
N VAL A 106 -15.66 14.26 2.45
CA VAL A 106 -15.54 12.96 1.79
C VAL A 106 -14.53 12.99 0.64
N GLN A 107 -14.68 13.98 -0.24
CA GLN A 107 -13.84 14.15 -1.40
C GLN A 107 -12.38 14.36 -1.03
N ARG A 108 -12.09 15.08 0.06
CA ARG A 108 -10.74 15.27 0.60
C ARG A 108 -10.07 13.94 0.92
N TYR A 109 -10.73 13.09 1.69
CA TYR A 109 -10.16 11.80 2.05
C TYR A 109 -9.95 10.89 0.83
N ILE A 110 -10.90 10.88 -0.13
CA ILE A 110 -10.76 10.08 -1.35
C ILE A 110 -9.59 10.58 -2.20
N LEU A 111 -9.45 11.90 -2.36
CA LEU A 111 -8.36 12.52 -3.11
C LEU A 111 -7.01 12.14 -2.50
N TRP A 112 -6.85 12.30 -1.19
CA TRP A 112 -5.61 11.99 -0.50
C TRP A 112 -5.27 10.51 -0.50
N SER A 113 -6.24 9.63 -0.25
CA SER A 113 -6.02 8.18 -0.32
C SER A 113 -5.59 7.76 -1.72
N THR A 114 -6.24 8.29 -2.77
CA THR A 114 -5.86 8.03 -4.16
C THR A 114 -4.46 8.56 -4.47
N LEU A 115 -4.17 9.81 -4.10
CA LEU A 115 -2.88 10.45 -4.33
C LEU A 115 -1.74 9.64 -3.70
N GLN A 116 -1.85 9.34 -2.41
CA GLN A 116 -0.79 8.65 -1.67
C GLN A 116 -0.65 7.19 -2.14
N GLY A 117 -1.74 6.50 -2.46
CA GLY A 117 -1.68 5.17 -3.05
C GLY A 117 -0.91 5.16 -4.38
N ARG A 118 -1.20 6.12 -5.28
CA ARG A 118 -0.50 6.23 -6.58
C ARG A 118 0.96 6.63 -6.42
N ARG A 119 1.27 7.54 -5.49
CA ARG A 119 2.63 7.96 -5.18
C ARG A 119 3.46 6.84 -4.55
N SER A 120 2.85 6.05 -3.66
CA SER A 120 3.45 4.84 -3.12
C SER A 120 3.76 3.83 -4.24
N LYS A 121 2.78 3.55 -5.11
CA LYS A 121 2.92 2.62 -6.23
C LYS A 121 4.02 3.03 -7.22
N LEU A 122 4.17 4.32 -7.52
CA LEU A 122 5.25 4.84 -8.37
C LEU A 122 6.64 4.47 -7.84
N ASN A 123 6.82 4.57 -6.52
CA ASN A 123 8.11 4.39 -5.87
C ASN A 123 8.36 2.94 -5.40
N GLN A 124 7.31 2.11 -5.39
CA GLN A 124 7.33 0.73 -4.91
C GLN A 124 8.38 -0.17 -5.58
N PRO A 125 8.64 -0.11 -6.91
CA PRO A 125 9.68 -0.94 -7.53
C PRO A 125 11.06 -0.75 -6.89
N PHE A 126 11.34 0.41 -6.31
CA PHE A 126 12.63 0.70 -5.73
C PHE A 126 12.80 0.18 -4.29
N LEU A 127 11.71 -0.26 -3.63
CA LEU A 127 11.77 -0.86 -2.30
C LEU A 127 12.58 -2.16 -2.28
N THR A 128 12.40 -3.00 -3.30
CA THR A 128 13.12 -4.28 -3.42
C THR A 128 14.56 -4.10 -3.91
N ARG A 129 14.89 -2.92 -4.43
CA ARG A 129 16.17 -2.62 -5.11
C ARG A 129 17.11 -1.79 -4.24
N VAL A 130 16.68 -1.26 -3.10
CA VAL A 130 17.54 -0.47 -2.19
C VAL A 130 18.75 -1.26 -1.71
N SER A 131 18.60 -2.55 -1.45
CA SER A 131 19.71 -3.44 -1.08
C SER A 131 20.76 -3.58 -2.19
N MET A 132 20.34 -3.45 -3.46
CA MET A 132 21.21 -3.53 -4.63
C MET A 132 21.91 -2.20 -4.93
N ASN A 133 21.26 -1.07 -4.68
CA ASN A 133 21.83 0.25 -4.91
C ASN A 133 21.26 1.32 -3.96
N PRO A 134 22.08 1.94 -3.10
CA PRO A 134 21.66 2.98 -2.17
C PRO A 134 21.02 4.22 -2.81
N ARG A 135 21.25 4.47 -4.12
CA ARG A 135 20.61 5.59 -4.85
C ARG A 135 19.09 5.59 -4.73
N TYR A 136 18.48 4.42 -4.51
CA TYR A 136 17.05 4.21 -4.41
C TYR A 136 16.44 4.56 -3.04
N GLN A 137 17.27 5.04 -2.09
CA GLN A 137 16.83 5.37 -0.73
C GLN A 137 15.73 6.44 -0.70
N TYR A 138 15.77 7.39 -1.62
CA TYR A 138 14.72 8.40 -1.77
C TYR A 138 13.35 7.76 -2.03
N SER A 139 13.26 6.89 -3.04
CA SER A 139 11.99 6.24 -3.39
C SER A 139 11.50 5.31 -2.30
N ARG A 140 12.39 4.57 -1.61
CA ARG A 140 12.01 3.81 -0.42
C ARG A 140 11.36 4.71 0.63
N LYS A 141 12.01 5.83 0.97
CA LYS A 141 11.49 6.79 1.96
C LYS A 141 10.10 7.30 1.56
N VAL A 142 9.93 7.74 0.32
CA VAL A 142 8.66 8.28 -0.17
C VAL A 142 7.57 7.21 -0.18
N CYS A 143 7.87 6.00 -0.66
CA CYS A 143 6.91 4.89 -0.68
C CYS A 143 6.37 4.59 0.72
N LEU A 144 7.24 4.51 1.72
CA LEU A 144 6.86 4.29 3.11
C LEU A 144 6.07 5.47 3.70
N GLN A 145 6.49 6.71 3.44
CA GLN A 145 5.76 7.90 3.89
C GLN A 145 4.34 7.95 3.31
N SER A 146 4.19 7.63 2.03
CA SER A 146 2.89 7.56 1.39
C SER A 146 2.02 6.43 1.95
N ALA A 147 2.58 5.25 2.19
CA ALA A 147 1.86 4.14 2.82
C ALA A 147 1.35 4.51 4.23
N ARG A 148 2.21 5.11 5.06
CA ARG A 148 1.84 5.60 6.39
C ARG A 148 0.72 6.63 6.35
N CYS A 149 0.81 7.58 5.42
CA CYS A 149 -0.25 8.58 5.24
C CYS A 149 -1.59 7.92 4.91
N VAL A 150 -1.63 6.87 4.07
CA VAL A 150 -2.87 6.11 3.80
C VAL A 150 -3.42 5.44 5.06
N ILE A 151 -2.55 4.88 5.90
CA ILE A 151 -2.94 4.25 7.17
C ILE A 151 -3.51 5.28 8.15
N GLU A 152 -2.85 6.42 8.31
CA GLU A 152 -3.32 7.53 9.17
C GLU A 152 -4.65 8.12 8.67
N LEU A 153 -4.84 8.19 7.35
CA LEU A 153 -6.08 8.69 6.74
C LEU A 153 -7.31 7.89 7.14
N LYS A 154 -7.15 6.58 7.37
CA LYS A 154 -8.26 5.72 7.81
C LYS A 154 -8.78 6.16 9.18
N ALA A 155 -7.88 6.41 10.14
CA ALA A 155 -8.26 6.85 11.47
C ALA A 155 -8.95 8.22 11.45
N LEU A 156 -8.41 9.16 10.67
CA LEU A 156 -9.02 10.49 10.49
C LEU A 156 -10.40 10.42 9.83
N MET A 157 -10.55 9.55 8.82
CA MET A 157 -11.83 9.34 8.16
C MET A 157 -12.87 8.73 9.11
N ASP A 158 -12.52 7.72 9.89
CA ASP A 158 -13.46 7.07 10.81
C ASP A 158 -14.00 8.06 11.84
N HIS A 159 -13.14 8.98 12.32
CA HIS A 159 -13.55 10.07 13.19
C HIS A 159 -14.49 11.07 12.49
N ASP A 160 -14.12 11.54 11.29
CA ASP A 160 -14.85 12.62 10.61
C ASP A 160 -16.12 12.14 9.86
N MET A 161 -16.25 10.85 9.55
CA MET A 161 -17.34 10.30 8.73
C MET A 161 -18.27 9.32 9.44
N ALA A 162 -18.17 9.18 10.77
CA ALA A 162 -18.98 8.23 11.55
C ALA A 162 -20.50 8.34 11.32
N SER A 163 -21.00 9.50 10.86
CA SER A 163 -22.43 9.79 10.66
C SER A 163 -22.93 9.67 9.21
N LEU A 164 -22.08 9.35 8.22
CA LEU A 164 -22.46 9.42 6.80
C LEU A 164 -22.99 8.09 6.24
N ALA A 165 -24.27 8.06 5.83
CA ALA A 165 -25.00 6.87 5.37
C ALA A 165 -24.37 6.10 4.17
N SER A 166 -23.50 6.73 3.39
CA SER A 166 -22.76 6.13 2.26
C SER A 166 -21.36 5.59 2.66
N ALA A 167 -21.11 5.43 3.95
CA ALA A 167 -19.84 4.97 4.51
C ALA A 167 -19.39 3.61 3.96
N HIS A 168 -20.29 2.66 3.71
CA HIS A 168 -19.89 1.28 3.36
C HIS A 168 -19.08 1.15 2.05
N VAL A 169 -19.53 1.80 0.96
CA VAL A 169 -18.80 1.73 -0.33
C VAL A 169 -17.46 2.44 -0.23
N ARG A 170 -17.43 3.59 0.43
CA ARG A 170 -16.19 4.32 0.69
C ARG A 170 -15.23 3.49 1.53
N LEU A 171 -15.73 2.90 2.61
CA LEU A 171 -14.98 2.06 3.51
C LEU A 171 -14.30 0.91 2.76
N ALA A 172 -14.96 0.30 1.76
CA ALA A 172 -14.34 -0.73 0.93
C ALA A 172 -13.13 -0.22 0.12
N THR A 173 -13.23 0.94 -0.53
CA THR A 173 -12.11 1.56 -1.26
C THR A 173 -10.96 1.92 -0.33
N PHE A 174 -11.28 2.54 0.80
CA PHE A 174 -10.26 2.91 1.79
C PHE A 174 -9.60 1.67 2.39
N LEU A 175 -10.36 0.61 2.65
CA LEU A 175 -9.85 -0.66 3.16
C LEU A 175 -8.90 -1.34 2.16
N HIS A 176 -9.20 -1.28 0.86
CA HIS A 176 -8.28 -1.78 -0.16
C HIS A 176 -6.96 -1.00 -0.19
N ASN A 177 -7.03 0.35 -0.22
CA ASN A 177 -5.84 1.19 -0.18
C ASN A 177 -5.05 0.99 1.12
N TYR A 178 -5.75 0.82 2.24
CA TYR A 178 -5.15 0.51 3.54
C TYR A 178 -4.38 -0.82 3.50
N PHE A 179 -4.99 -1.87 2.95
CA PHE A 179 -4.31 -3.15 2.77
C PHE A 179 -3.05 -3.04 1.92
N LEU A 180 -3.10 -2.34 0.79
CA LEU A 180 -1.92 -2.13 -0.06
C LEU A 180 -0.82 -1.36 0.67
N ALA A 181 -1.18 -0.35 1.49
CA ALA A 181 -0.24 0.37 2.32
C ALA A 181 0.40 -0.53 3.38
N THR A 182 -0.38 -1.37 4.07
CA THR A 182 0.15 -2.35 5.03
C THR A 182 1.07 -3.36 4.35
N ALA A 183 0.72 -3.83 3.15
CA ALA A 183 1.57 -4.74 2.37
C ALA A 183 2.92 -4.11 2.02
N VAL A 184 2.95 -2.81 1.70
CA VAL A 184 4.19 -2.05 1.49
C VAL A 184 5.07 -2.04 2.74
N LEU A 185 4.49 -1.79 3.93
CA LEU A 185 5.24 -1.80 5.19
C LEU A 185 5.80 -3.19 5.53
N VAL A 186 4.97 -4.22 5.38
CA VAL A 186 5.37 -5.63 5.58
C VAL A 186 6.55 -5.98 4.68
N MET A 187 6.48 -5.60 3.40
CA MET A 187 7.51 -5.93 2.44
C MET A 187 8.82 -5.19 2.70
N ASP A 188 8.76 -3.94 3.12
CA ASP A 188 9.96 -3.23 3.56
C ASP A 188 10.59 -3.88 4.80
N LEU A 189 9.79 -4.39 5.74
CA LEU A 189 10.29 -5.14 6.90
C LEU A 189 10.96 -6.45 6.47
N CYS A 190 10.39 -7.18 5.50
CA CYS A 190 10.95 -8.42 4.96
C CYS A 190 12.30 -8.21 4.28
N LEU A 191 12.40 -7.16 3.45
CA LEU A 191 13.50 -6.99 2.49
C LEU A 191 14.62 -6.06 2.99
N ASN A 192 14.30 -5.08 3.83
CA ASN A 192 15.24 -4.04 4.24
C ASN A 192 15.41 -4.05 5.77
N LYS A 193 16.13 -5.07 6.27
CA LYS A 193 16.35 -5.33 7.71
C LYS A 193 17.30 -4.33 8.39
N GLU A 194 18.07 -3.55 7.62
CA GLU A 194 19.21 -2.76 8.13
C GLU A 194 18.90 -1.28 8.45
N GLY A 195 17.78 -0.95 9.11
CA GLY A 195 17.57 0.45 9.52
C GLY A 195 16.44 0.71 10.50
N GLY A 196 16.80 1.29 11.66
CA GLY A 196 15.89 1.67 12.75
C GLY A 196 15.48 0.51 13.64
N SER A 197 15.01 0.79 14.87
CA SER A 197 14.50 -0.22 15.81
C SER A 197 13.49 -1.11 15.11
N SER A 198 13.90 -2.34 14.74
CA SER A 198 13.06 -3.31 14.04
C SER A 198 11.73 -3.56 14.77
N GLU A 199 11.72 -3.32 16.08
CA GLU A 199 10.53 -3.42 16.93
C GLU A 199 9.50 -2.34 16.63
N ASP A 200 9.88 -1.08 16.37
CA ASP A 200 8.92 0.00 16.08
C ASP A 200 8.18 -0.26 14.76
N ARG A 201 8.92 -0.72 13.74
CA ARG A 201 8.38 -1.09 12.42
C ARG A 201 7.48 -2.31 12.51
N ARG A 202 7.83 -3.27 13.37
CA ARG A 202 7.02 -4.46 13.64
C ARG A 202 5.74 -4.09 14.36
N GLN A 203 5.82 -3.22 15.37
CA GLN A 203 4.68 -2.73 16.12
C GLN A 203 3.70 -1.97 15.21
N GLU A 204 4.22 -1.11 14.33
CA GLU A 204 3.43 -0.42 13.31
C GLU A 204 2.61 -1.39 12.44
N ILE A 205 3.22 -2.50 12.00
CA ILE A 205 2.53 -3.54 11.21
C ILE A 205 1.49 -4.29 12.05
N VAL A 206 1.79 -4.60 13.32
CA VAL A 206 0.85 -5.24 14.25
C VAL A 206 -0.41 -4.39 14.40
N ASP A 207 -0.24 -3.09 14.62
CA ASP A 207 -1.36 -2.17 14.80
C ASP A 207 -2.17 -2.04 13.51
N ALA A 208 -1.51 -1.99 12.36
CA ALA A 208 -2.21 -1.98 11.07
C ALA A 208 -2.99 -3.28 10.80
N CYS A 209 -2.44 -4.43 11.16
CA CYS A 209 -3.14 -5.71 11.02
C CYS A 209 -4.34 -5.82 11.96
N ARG A 210 -4.26 -5.24 13.16
CA ARG A 210 -5.38 -5.20 14.11
C ARG A 210 -6.58 -4.44 13.54
N VAL A 211 -6.34 -3.30 12.90
CA VAL A 211 -7.40 -2.52 12.22
C VAL A 211 -8.05 -3.33 11.10
N LEU A 212 -7.28 -4.11 10.33
CA LEU A 212 -7.84 -5.02 9.32
C LEU A 212 -8.68 -6.14 9.96
N GLN A 213 -8.24 -6.69 11.08
CA GLN A 213 -8.97 -7.71 11.83
C GLN A 213 -10.31 -7.19 12.36
N GLU A 214 -10.34 -5.98 12.92
CA GLU A 214 -11.57 -5.31 13.35
C GLU A 214 -12.53 -5.10 12.16
N ALA A 215 -11.99 -4.78 10.99
CA ALA A 215 -12.78 -4.60 9.77
C ALA A 215 -13.38 -5.92 9.23
N GLU A 216 -12.85 -7.10 9.58
CA GLU A 216 -13.39 -8.40 9.15
C GLU A 216 -14.86 -8.59 9.54
N ALA A 217 -15.27 -8.06 10.70
CA ALA A 217 -16.65 -8.13 11.18
C ALA A 217 -17.64 -7.42 10.23
N THR A 218 -17.16 -6.50 9.41
CA THR A 218 -17.99 -5.65 8.55
C THR A 218 -17.72 -5.86 7.06
N SER A 219 -16.62 -6.51 6.69
CA SER A 219 -16.21 -6.69 5.31
C SER A 219 -15.48 -8.03 5.07
N PRO A 220 -16.03 -8.94 4.24
CA PRO A 220 -15.35 -10.19 3.89
C PRO A 220 -14.06 -9.95 3.08
N MET A 221 -13.90 -8.77 2.48
CA MET A 221 -12.65 -8.39 1.79
C MET A 221 -11.49 -8.22 2.78
N ALA A 222 -11.76 -7.67 3.98
CA ALA A 222 -10.75 -7.51 5.02
C ALA A 222 -10.13 -8.85 5.41
N SER A 223 -10.94 -9.90 5.48
CA SER A 223 -10.45 -11.23 5.89
C SER A 223 -9.54 -11.86 4.85
N ARG A 224 -9.86 -11.70 3.56
CA ARG A 224 -8.98 -12.13 2.46
C ARG A 224 -7.65 -11.37 2.48
N PHE A 225 -7.69 -10.07 2.74
CA PHE A 225 -6.51 -9.22 2.86
C PHE A 225 -5.63 -9.61 4.04
N LEU A 226 -6.22 -9.76 5.23
CA LEU A 226 -5.51 -10.16 6.43
C LEU A 226 -4.85 -11.52 6.27
N LYS A 227 -5.58 -12.52 5.75
CA LYS A 227 -5.02 -13.84 5.45
C LYS A 227 -3.80 -13.76 4.54
N SER A 228 -3.90 -12.97 3.46
CA SER A 228 -2.80 -12.78 2.50
C SER A 228 -1.56 -12.14 3.16
N LEU A 229 -1.74 -11.17 4.05
CA LEU A 229 -0.65 -10.54 4.80
C LEU A 229 0.01 -11.52 5.78
N MET A 230 -0.79 -12.31 6.49
CA MET A 230 -0.28 -13.31 7.45
C MET A 230 0.51 -14.42 6.75
N ASP A 231 0.01 -14.92 5.62
CA ASP A 231 0.69 -15.94 4.82
C ASP A 231 2.08 -15.44 4.37
N ILE A 232 2.21 -14.15 4.04
CA ILE A 232 3.48 -13.51 3.68
C ILE A 232 4.41 -13.42 4.89
N LEU A 233 3.93 -12.88 6.01
CA LEU A 233 4.75 -12.75 7.22
C LEU A 233 5.30 -14.11 7.69
N GLN A 234 4.47 -15.16 7.64
CA GLN A 234 4.86 -16.53 7.95
C GLN A 234 5.91 -17.06 6.97
N LYS A 235 5.71 -16.86 5.66
CA LYS A 235 6.64 -17.29 4.61
C LYS A 235 8.03 -16.63 4.75
N TYR A 236 8.08 -15.37 5.18
CA TYR A 236 9.33 -14.62 5.35
C TYR A 236 9.93 -14.71 6.77
N GLN A 237 9.45 -15.63 7.60
CA GLN A 237 9.97 -15.90 8.96
C GLN A 237 10.01 -14.65 9.87
N ILE A 238 9.12 -13.69 9.64
CA ILE A 238 8.91 -12.60 10.59
C ILE A 238 7.91 -13.13 11.61
N GLN A 239 8.39 -13.58 12.76
CA GLN A 239 7.51 -13.78 13.89
C GLN A 239 6.93 -12.40 14.24
N VAL A 240 5.63 -12.18 14.12
CA VAL A 240 4.97 -10.90 14.48
C VAL A 240 3.97 -11.07 15.64
N LEU A 241 3.80 -12.27 16.17
CA LEU A 241 2.91 -12.53 17.31
C LEU A 241 3.69 -12.90 18.58
N PRO A 242 3.23 -12.49 19.78
CA PRO A 242 3.83 -12.91 21.03
C PRO A 242 3.63 -14.41 21.20
N ALA A 243 4.72 -15.12 21.50
CA ALA A 243 4.72 -16.54 21.72
C ALA A 243 3.66 -16.91 22.78
N THR A 244 2.60 -17.60 22.36
CA THR A 244 1.77 -18.33 23.32
C THR A 244 2.60 -19.53 23.75
N THR A 245 3.23 -19.43 24.91
CA THR A 245 3.97 -20.51 25.56
C THR A 245 3.03 -21.69 25.79
N VAL A 246 3.24 -22.78 25.05
CA VAL A 246 2.69 -24.08 25.40
C VAL A 246 3.59 -24.67 26.51
N PRO A 247 3.04 -25.17 27.64
CA PRO A 247 3.83 -25.83 28.67
C PRO A 247 4.37 -27.17 28.17
N ASP A 248 5.68 -27.31 28.25
CA ASP A 248 6.46 -28.50 27.90
C ASP A 248 6.25 -29.60 28.96
N VAL A 249 5.66 -30.73 28.57
CA VAL A 249 5.55 -31.93 29.41
C VAL A 249 6.66 -32.90 29.00
N ARG A 250 7.73 -32.91 29.79
CA ARG A 250 8.82 -33.90 29.71
C ARG A 250 8.31 -35.32 30.03
N PRO A 251 8.79 -36.36 29.33
CA PRO A 251 8.82 -37.71 29.87
C PRO A 251 10.20 -38.03 30.46
N LEU A 252 10.22 -38.39 31.74
CA LEU A 252 11.32 -39.15 32.35
C LEU A 252 11.24 -40.62 31.90
N SER A 253 12.37 -41.22 31.55
CA SER A 253 12.74 -42.52 32.12
C SER A 253 14.20 -42.86 31.86
N ALA A 254 14.85 -43.33 32.92
CA ALA A 254 16.22 -43.77 32.98
C ALA A 254 16.29 -45.30 33.05
N ASN A 255 17.51 -45.80 32.81
CA ASN A 255 18.16 -46.99 33.38
C ASN A 255 18.36 -48.27 32.54
N THR A 256 19.65 -48.45 32.19
CA THR A 256 20.60 -49.51 32.64
C THR A 256 20.43 -50.97 32.17
N GLY A 257 21.52 -51.53 31.63
CA GLY A 257 21.80 -52.98 31.60
C GLY A 257 22.95 -53.34 30.65
N ALA A 258 23.92 -54.14 31.12
CA ALA A 258 25.24 -54.38 30.52
C ALA A 258 25.48 -55.84 30.05
N SER A 259 26.50 -56.01 29.21
CA SER A 259 27.41 -57.17 29.02
C SER A 259 27.06 -58.32 28.04
N GLY A 260 28.03 -58.66 27.17
CA GLY A 260 28.16 -59.96 26.47
C GLY A 260 28.84 -59.88 25.07
N VAL A 261 29.92 -60.63 24.85
CA VAL A 261 30.83 -60.70 23.66
C VAL A 261 30.94 -62.19 23.24
N PRO A 262 31.52 -62.65 22.10
CA PRO A 262 31.49 -62.29 20.65
C PRO A 262 31.07 -63.47 19.73
N ASP A 263 30.85 -63.26 18.41
CA ASP A 263 31.38 -64.16 17.34
C ASP A 263 31.30 -63.50 15.93
N PRO A 264 32.16 -63.89 14.95
CA PRO A 264 32.45 -63.16 13.72
C PRO A 264 31.80 -63.76 12.45
N ASN A 265 31.98 -63.02 11.34
CA ASN A 265 31.67 -63.34 9.93
C ASN A 265 30.25 -63.00 9.45
N LEU A 266 30.12 -61.93 8.64
CA LEU A 266 30.08 -62.02 7.16
C LEU A 266 29.84 -60.64 6.54
N SER A 267 30.80 -60.25 5.68
CA SER A 267 30.71 -59.49 4.43
C SER A 267 29.73 -58.31 4.26
N ASP A 268 30.34 -57.23 3.75
CA ASP A 268 29.92 -56.38 2.63
C ASP A 268 29.58 -54.90 2.91
N ARG A 269 30.38 -54.06 2.23
CA ARG A 269 30.11 -52.72 1.68
C ARG A 269 30.41 -51.48 2.52
N ASP A 270 31.50 -50.84 2.10
CA ASP A 270 31.70 -49.41 1.89
C ASP A 270 31.52 -48.46 3.07
N LEU A 271 32.63 -48.29 3.79
CA LEU A 271 32.94 -47.10 4.57
C LEU A 271 33.09 -45.88 3.64
N VAL A 272 32.06 -45.05 3.56
CA VAL A 272 32.19 -43.68 3.02
C VAL A 272 32.44 -42.71 4.17
N ASN A 273 33.62 -42.11 4.12
CA ASN A 273 34.15 -41.05 4.95
C ASN A 273 33.29 -39.75 4.84
N PRO A 274 32.88 -39.07 5.94
CA PRO A 274 32.02 -37.87 5.85
C PRO A 274 32.74 -36.58 5.43
N ASN A 275 34.00 -36.61 4.99
CA ASN A 275 34.80 -35.41 4.73
C ASN A 275 35.17 -35.21 3.24
N GLN A 276 34.18 -35.25 2.35
CA GLN A 276 34.36 -34.75 0.97
C GLN A 276 33.33 -33.65 0.67
N ILE A 277 33.79 -32.41 0.93
CA ILE A 277 33.52 -31.15 0.24
C ILE A 277 32.37 -31.23 -0.78
N LEU A 278 31.17 -30.84 -0.35
CA LEU A 278 30.07 -30.46 -1.23
C LEU A 278 30.37 -29.06 -1.79
N PRO A 279 30.13 -28.78 -3.09
CA PRO A 279 30.26 -27.44 -3.63
C PRO A 279 29.36 -26.49 -2.85
N SER A 280 29.92 -25.33 -2.51
CA SER A 280 29.26 -24.23 -1.81
C SER A 280 27.81 -24.05 -2.24
N THR A 281 26.94 -24.22 -1.26
CA THR A 281 25.64 -23.57 -1.08
C THR A 281 25.17 -22.77 -2.31
N TYR A 282 24.40 -23.43 -3.18
CA TYR A 282 23.44 -22.73 -4.02
C TYR A 282 22.48 -22.02 -3.07
N ASP A 283 22.55 -20.69 -3.00
CA ASP A 283 21.61 -19.88 -2.25
C ASP A 283 20.27 -19.89 -3.01
N PRO A 284 19.18 -20.47 -2.46
CA PRO A 284 17.89 -20.55 -3.14
C PRO A 284 17.21 -19.17 -3.32
N LEU A 285 17.83 -18.09 -2.82
CA LEU A 285 17.32 -16.73 -2.86
C LEU A 285 17.47 -16.02 -4.22
N GLU A 286 18.21 -16.56 -5.19
CA GLU A 286 18.56 -15.79 -6.39
C GLU A 286 17.49 -15.72 -7.48
N ASN A 287 16.44 -16.55 -7.51
CA ASN A 287 15.52 -16.55 -8.66
C ASN A 287 14.03 -16.88 -8.40
N ALA A 288 13.56 -16.94 -7.15
CA ALA A 288 12.17 -17.33 -6.86
C ALA A 288 11.25 -16.16 -6.44
N ASN A 289 10.52 -15.63 -7.42
CA ASN A 289 9.10 -15.21 -7.34
C ASN A 289 8.66 -14.06 -6.42
N ILE A 290 9.51 -13.08 -6.12
CA ILE A 290 9.06 -11.83 -5.43
C ILE A 290 8.34 -10.90 -6.41
N ASP A 291 8.86 -10.73 -7.63
CA ASP A 291 8.20 -9.94 -8.67
C ASP A 291 6.87 -10.57 -9.12
N ASP A 292 6.75 -11.90 -9.15
CA ASP A 292 5.49 -12.61 -9.41
C ASP A 292 4.48 -12.51 -8.25
N LEU A 293 4.93 -12.56 -7.00
CA LEU A 293 4.10 -12.26 -5.83
C LEU A 293 3.54 -10.84 -5.94
N TRP A 294 4.37 -9.88 -6.33
CA TRP A 294 3.95 -8.51 -6.57
C TRP A 294 3.03 -8.36 -7.76
N GLN A 295 3.30 -9.04 -8.88
CA GLN A 295 2.36 -9.13 -9.98
C GLN A 295 1.03 -9.71 -9.50
N ASN A 296 1.00 -10.64 -8.53
CA ASN A 296 -0.26 -11.13 -7.96
C ASN A 296 -0.99 -10.09 -7.07
N PHE A 297 -0.29 -9.27 -6.28
CA PHE A 297 -0.90 -8.13 -5.57
C PHE A 297 -1.37 -7.01 -6.52
N ILE A 298 -0.59 -6.74 -7.57
CA ILE A 298 -0.89 -5.78 -8.63
C ILE A 298 -2.02 -6.32 -9.53
N ASN A 299 -2.09 -7.63 -9.76
CA ASN A 299 -3.17 -8.30 -10.48
C ASN A 299 -4.44 -8.34 -9.62
N LEU A 300 -4.37 -8.23 -8.29
CA LEU A 300 -5.55 -7.92 -7.47
C LEU A 300 -6.08 -6.49 -7.74
N ASP A 301 -5.20 -5.52 -8.04
CA ASP A 301 -5.54 -4.16 -8.49
C ASP A 301 -6.02 -4.14 -9.96
N GLN A 302 -5.56 -5.07 -10.82
CA GLN A 302 -6.04 -5.22 -12.22
C GLN A 302 -7.31 -6.08 -12.36
N ASN A 303 -7.51 -7.06 -11.48
CA ASN A 303 -8.73 -7.89 -11.39
C ASN A 303 -9.88 -7.14 -10.69
N CYS A 304 -9.61 -6.03 -10.00
CA CYS A 304 -10.59 -4.95 -9.91
C CYS A 304 -10.67 -4.31 -11.30
N SER A 305 -11.57 -4.82 -12.14
CA SER A 305 -11.68 -4.42 -13.54
C SER A 305 -11.70 -2.89 -13.71
N PRO A 306 -11.33 -2.34 -14.88
CA PRO A 306 -11.55 -0.93 -15.19
C PRO A 306 -13.00 -0.48 -14.90
N GLY A 307 -13.96 -1.40 -15.09
CA GLY A 307 -15.36 -1.21 -14.72
C GLY A 307 -15.62 -1.12 -13.21
N SER A 308 -14.77 -1.69 -12.35
CA SER A 308 -14.87 -1.55 -10.89
C SER A 308 -14.58 -0.11 -10.46
N TRP A 309 -13.57 0.55 -11.06
CA TRP A 309 -13.28 1.96 -10.78
C TRP A 309 -14.36 2.88 -11.34
N ASP A 310 -14.83 2.64 -12.57
CA ASP A 310 -15.92 3.42 -13.16
C ASP A 310 -17.25 3.22 -12.41
N HIS A 311 -17.55 2.00 -11.94
CA HIS A 311 -18.70 1.73 -11.06
C HIS A 311 -18.54 2.39 -9.69
N LEU A 312 -17.33 2.42 -9.14
CA LEU A 312 -17.08 3.03 -7.84
C LEU A 312 -17.17 4.56 -7.91
N PHE A 313 -16.60 5.17 -8.95
CA PHE A 313 -16.71 6.61 -9.18
C PHE A 313 -18.12 7.02 -9.59
N SER A 314 -18.82 6.26 -10.44
CA SER A 314 -20.23 6.52 -10.75
C SER A 314 -21.17 6.29 -9.55
N ALA A 315 -20.89 5.33 -8.67
CA ALA A 315 -21.62 5.16 -7.41
C ALA A 315 -21.37 6.31 -6.41
N LEU A 316 -20.19 6.93 -6.47
CA LEU A 316 -19.89 8.15 -5.72
C LEU A 316 -20.60 9.37 -6.32
N ASP A 317 -20.63 9.51 -7.64
CA ASP A 317 -21.24 10.64 -8.33
C ASP A 317 -22.79 10.58 -8.32
N SER A 318 -23.38 9.38 -8.38
CA SER A 318 -24.85 9.18 -8.42
C SER A 318 -25.57 9.40 -7.09
N ARG A 319 -24.84 9.60 -5.98
CA ARG A 319 -25.40 9.76 -4.63
C ARG A 319 -25.06 11.11 -3.97
N ILE A 320 -24.55 12.05 -4.76
CA ILE A 320 -24.26 13.44 -4.35
C ILE A 320 -25.41 14.39 -4.76
N VAL A 321 -26.50 13.87 -5.35
CA VAL A 321 -27.73 14.64 -5.62
C VAL A 321 -28.70 14.57 -4.45
#